data_AF-A0A290S3A4-F1
#
_entry.id   AF-A0A290S3A4-F1
#
_cell.length_a   1.000
_cell.length_b   1.000
_cell.length_c   1.000
_cell.angle_alpha   90.00
_cell.angle_beta   90.00
_cell.angle_gamma   90.00
#
_symmetry.space_group_name_H-M   'P 1'
#
loop_
_entity.id
_entity.type
_entity.pdbx_description
1 polymer ?
#
loop_
_entity_poly.entity_id
_entity_poly.type
_entity_poly.pdbx_seq_one_letter_code
_entity_poly.pdbx_strand_id
1 'polypeptide(L)'
;MDTIKELPKVLSDINVPFKISAGPGAGKTTWLVEHVKNVLENSDKLNKTQKVACITYTRIGADTVNKKIKNFTDTNRLDIGTIHSFLYRNVIKPFVYLIEEDSDKNKLFNIHELTGHVEHRPSYDRISSWIHSIGSRYSYLYDQKKSDENGQTNLDKTRTILKNFEWQFSGNKLEGKLSKVYFSDLRFPSM
;
A
#
# COMPACT_ATOMS: atom_id res chain seq x y z
N MET A 1 -28.76 6.75 -12.74
CA MET A 1 -27.54 6.09 -12.22
C MET A 1 -28.03 5.07 -11.21
N ASP A 2 -28.11 3.81 -11.62
CA ASP A 2 -28.76 2.78 -10.81
C ASP A 2 -27.88 2.41 -9.61
N THR A 3 -28.44 2.58 -8.42
CA THR A 3 -27.74 2.30 -7.16
C THR A 3 -28.11 0.90 -6.70
N ILE A 4 -27.13 0.00 -6.67
CA ILE A 4 -27.36 -1.37 -6.21
C ILE A 4 -27.18 -1.40 -4.69
N LYS A 5 -28.24 -1.81 -3.96
CA LYS A 5 -28.32 -1.82 -2.49
C LYS A 5 -27.63 -3.02 -1.84
N GLU A 6 -27.47 -4.12 -2.57
CA GLU A 6 -26.78 -5.34 -2.13
C GLU A 6 -25.70 -5.73 -3.15
N LEU A 7 -24.69 -6.47 -2.72
CA LEU A 7 -23.61 -6.90 -3.63
C LEU A 7 -24.13 -8.00 -4.56
N PRO A 8 -24.30 -7.75 -5.87
CA PRO A 8 -24.63 -8.81 -6.82
C PRO A 8 -23.42 -9.74 -6.94
N LYS A 9 -23.58 -11.02 -7.31
CA LYS A 9 -22.41 -11.90 -7.50
C LYS A 9 -21.41 -11.32 -8.51
N VAL A 10 -21.89 -10.89 -9.66
CA VAL A 10 -21.13 -10.25 -10.75
C VAL A 10 -22.11 -9.36 -11.51
N LEU A 11 -21.64 -8.25 -12.08
CA LEU A 11 -22.46 -7.40 -12.95
C LEU A 11 -22.53 -8.00 -14.35
N SER A 12 -23.73 -8.11 -14.89
CA SER A 12 -23.99 -8.66 -16.23
C SER A 12 -23.47 -7.76 -17.34
N ASP A 13 -23.51 -6.44 -17.14
CA ASP A 13 -22.95 -5.47 -18.08
C ASP A 13 -21.77 -4.71 -17.43
N ILE A 14 -20.57 -4.97 -17.95
CA ILE A 14 -19.31 -4.33 -17.52
C ILE A 14 -19.05 -2.98 -18.20
N ASN A 15 -19.84 -2.62 -19.21
CA ASN A 15 -19.65 -1.41 -20.00
C ASN A 15 -20.43 -0.21 -19.48
N VAL A 16 -21.36 -0.43 -18.55
CA VAL A 16 -22.22 0.61 -17.98
C VAL A 16 -21.63 1.12 -16.66
N PRO A 17 -21.51 2.45 -16.46
CA PRO A 17 -21.10 3.00 -15.18
C PRO A 17 -22.08 2.64 -14.06
N PHE A 18 -21.55 2.16 -12.93
CA PHE A 18 -22.37 1.73 -11.80
C PHE A 18 -21.82 2.24 -10.47
N LYS A 19 -22.68 2.22 -9.44
CA LYS A 19 -22.32 2.52 -8.05
C LYS A 19 -22.85 1.43 -7.13
N ILE A 20 -21.97 0.89 -6.29
CA ILE A 20 -22.34 -0.09 -5.27
C ILE A 20 -22.35 0.57 -3.90
N SER A 21 -23.45 0.40 -3.19
CA SER A 21 -23.57 0.78 -1.78
C SER A 21 -23.62 -0.48 -0.94
N ALA A 22 -22.64 -0.69 -0.07
CA ALA A 22 -22.55 -1.91 0.73
C ALA A 22 -22.11 -1.62 2.16
N GLY A 23 -22.83 -2.21 3.11
CA GLY A 23 -22.56 -2.08 4.55
C GLY A 23 -21.19 -2.61 4.97
N PRO A 24 -20.74 -2.28 6.20
CA PRO A 24 -19.54 -2.89 6.79
C PRO A 24 -19.66 -4.42 6.81
N GLY A 25 -18.56 -5.13 6.60
CA GLY A 25 -18.56 -6.60 6.59
C GLY A 25 -19.15 -7.28 5.35
N ALA A 26 -19.79 -6.54 4.44
CA ALA A 26 -20.49 -7.12 3.28
C ALA A 26 -19.59 -7.78 2.21
N GLY A 27 -18.26 -7.81 2.40
CA GLY A 27 -17.35 -8.47 1.44
C GLY A 27 -16.91 -7.59 0.26
N LYS A 28 -17.07 -6.26 0.33
CA LYS A 28 -16.71 -5.29 -0.72
C LYS A 28 -15.37 -5.56 -1.42
N THR A 29 -14.31 -5.81 -0.65
CA THR A 29 -12.97 -6.05 -1.22
C THR A 29 -12.90 -7.37 -1.98
N THR A 30 -13.59 -8.41 -1.52
CA THR A 30 -13.66 -9.70 -2.22
C THR A 30 -14.46 -9.56 -3.51
N TRP A 31 -15.60 -8.89 -3.43
CA TRP A 31 -16.41 -8.59 -4.60
C TRP A 31 -15.66 -7.76 -5.65
N LEU A 32 -14.92 -6.72 -5.23
CA LEU A 32 -14.12 -5.91 -6.14
C LEU A 32 -13.13 -6.77 -6.92
N VAL A 33 -12.48 -7.71 -6.25
CA VAL A 33 -11.51 -8.64 -6.87
C VAL A 33 -12.20 -9.56 -7.87
N GLU A 34 -13.36 -10.13 -7.52
CA GLU A 34 -14.16 -10.96 -8.42
C GLU A 34 -14.66 -10.19 -9.64
N HIS A 35 -15.09 -8.94 -9.45
CA HIS A 35 -15.53 -8.10 -10.54
C HIS A 35 -14.39 -7.69 -11.47
N VAL A 36 -13.22 -7.31 -10.93
CA VAL A 36 -12.02 -7.05 -11.74
C VAL A 36 -11.64 -8.26 -12.58
N LYS A 37 -11.72 -9.47 -12.00
CA LYS A 37 -11.52 -10.72 -12.74
C LYS A 37 -12.51 -10.85 -13.89
N ASN A 38 -13.80 -10.66 -13.63
CA ASN A 38 -14.83 -10.71 -14.67
C ASN A 38 -14.57 -9.71 -15.81
N VAL A 39 -14.11 -8.49 -15.49
CA VAL A 39 -13.73 -7.49 -16.50
C VAL A 39 -12.53 -7.95 -17.32
N LEU A 40 -11.51 -8.56 -16.69
CA LEU A 40 -10.34 -9.06 -17.41
C LEU A 40 -10.67 -10.21 -18.37
N GLU A 41 -11.64 -11.05 -18.02
CA GLU A 41 -12.04 -12.23 -18.79
C GLU A 41 -13.04 -11.91 -19.90
N ASN A 42 -14.00 -11.02 -19.64
CA ASN A 42 -15.16 -10.81 -20.52
C ASN A 42 -15.17 -9.45 -21.25
N SER A 43 -14.15 -8.60 -21.06
CA SER A 43 -14.11 -7.29 -21.73
C SER A 43 -13.50 -7.35 -23.11
N ASP A 44 -14.32 -7.06 -24.13
CA ASP A 44 -13.88 -6.87 -25.51
C ASP A 44 -13.06 -5.59 -25.71
N LYS A 45 -13.05 -4.68 -24.71
CA LYS A 45 -12.32 -3.41 -24.73
C LYS A 45 -10.89 -3.53 -24.23
N LEU A 46 -10.45 -4.72 -23.80
CA LEU A 46 -9.10 -4.95 -23.30
C LEU A 46 -8.23 -5.58 -24.39
N ASN A 47 -7.58 -4.74 -25.19
CA ASN A 47 -6.52 -5.15 -26.11
C ASN A 47 -5.21 -5.45 -25.37
N LYS A 48 -4.18 -5.91 -26.10
CA LYS A 48 -2.89 -6.37 -25.55
C LYS A 48 -2.18 -5.35 -24.65
N THR A 49 -2.34 -4.05 -24.92
CA THR A 49 -1.66 -2.96 -24.19
C THR A 49 -2.55 -2.26 -23.16
N GLN A 50 -3.85 -2.55 -23.14
CA GLN A 50 -4.79 -1.88 -22.25
C GLN A 50 -4.81 -2.55 -20.89
N LYS A 51 -4.99 -1.73 -19.85
CA LYS A 51 -5.01 -2.15 -18.45
C LYS A 51 -6.27 -1.68 -17.77
N VAL A 52 -6.73 -2.44 -16.78
CA VAL A 52 -7.78 -2.01 -15.85
C VAL A 52 -7.11 -1.29 -14.68
N ALA A 53 -7.51 -0.04 -14.44
CA ALA A 53 -7.05 0.73 -13.29
C ALA A 53 -7.92 0.42 -12.06
N CYS A 54 -7.30 -0.03 -10.97
CA CYS A 54 -7.95 -0.26 -9.69
C CYS A 54 -7.38 0.68 -8.64
N ILE A 55 -8.13 1.74 -8.35
CA ILE A 55 -7.70 2.84 -7.48
C ILE A 55 -8.29 2.67 -6.09
N THR A 56 -7.44 2.70 -5.06
CA THR A 56 -7.84 2.64 -3.65
C THR A 56 -7.41 3.89 -2.89
N TYR A 57 -8.09 4.17 -1.78
CA TYR A 57 -7.74 5.33 -0.95
C TYR A 57 -6.38 5.17 -0.25
N THR A 58 -6.03 3.94 0.15
CA THR A 58 -4.79 3.64 0.89
C THR A 58 -3.92 2.63 0.17
N ARG A 59 -2.61 2.69 0.41
CA ARG A 59 -1.65 1.69 -0.07
C ARG A 59 -1.94 0.30 0.48
N ILE A 60 -2.43 0.21 1.73
CA ILE A 60 -2.85 -1.05 2.33
C ILE A 60 -3.98 -1.68 1.51
N GLY A 61 -4.99 -0.88 1.15
CA GLY A 61 -6.08 -1.35 0.29
C GLY A 61 -5.57 -1.85 -1.06
N ALA A 62 -4.64 -1.12 -1.68
CA ALA A 62 -4.01 -1.55 -2.94
C ALA A 62 -3.24 -2.87 -2.76
N ASP A 63 -2.41 -2.98 -1.71
CA ASP A 63 -1.64 -4.19 -1.40
C ASP A 63 -2.58 -5.38 -1.14
N THR A 64 -3.69 -5.19 -0.42
CA THR A 64 -4.69 -6.23 -0.16
C THR A 64 -5.35 -6.71 -1.47
N VAL A 65 -5.79 -5.78 -2.32
CA VAL A 65 -6.39 -6.11 -3.62
C VAL A 65 -5.38 -6.84 -4.50
N ASN A 66 -4.14 -6.35 -4.58
CA ASN A 66 -3.07 -6.94 -5.36
C ASN A 66 -2.75 -8.37 -4.89
N LYS A 67 -2.62 -8.59 -3.58
CA LYS A 67 -2.42 -9.93 -3.00
C LYS A 67 -3.55 -10.89 -3.37
N LYS A 68 -4.81 -10.43 -3.25
CA LYS A 68 -5.96 -11.26 -3.60
C LYS A 68 -5.98 -11.61 -5.08
N ILE A 69 -5.73 -10.65 -5.97
CA ILE A 69 -5.73 -10.88 -7.42
C ILE A 69 -4.60 -11.83 -7.85
N LYS A 70 -3.40 -11.68 -7.29
CA LYS A 70 -2.25 -12.56 -7.60
C LYS A 70 -2.51 -14.04 -7.32
N ASN A 71 -3.44 -14.36 -6.43
CA ASN A 71 -3.85 -15.75 -6.18
C ASN A 71 -4.68 -16.35 -7.32
N PHE A 72 -5.20 -15.53 -8.25
CA PHE A 72 -6.10 -15.96 -9.31
C PHE A 72 -5.57 -15.70 -10.72
N THR A 73 -4.82 -14.61 -10.94
CA THR A 73 -4.34 -14.22 -12.27
C THR A 73 -3.11 -13.31 -12.23
N ASP A 74 -2.42 -13.18 -13.36
CA ASP A 74 -1.30 -12.26 -13.52
C ASP A 74 -1.78 -10.81 -13.49
N THR A 75 -1.02 -9.97 -12.80
CA THR A 75 -1.30 -8.55 -12.58
C THR A 75 -0.81 -7.63 -13.70
N ASN A 76 -0.19 -8.17 -14.76
CA ASN A 76 0.34 -7.36 -15.85
C ASN A 76 -0.68 -6.46 -16.54
N ARG A 77 -1.95 -6.90 -16.62
CA ARG A 77 -3.07 -6.15 -17.21
C ARG A 77 -3.79 -5.23 -16.21
N LEU A 78 -3.22 -5.04 -15.03
CA LEU A 78 -3.80 -4.24 -13.96
C LEU A 78 -2.87 -3.11 -13.54
N ASP A 79 -3.46 -1.95 -13.28
CA ASP A 79 -2.79 -0.84 -12.60
C ASP A 79 -3.44 -0.64 -11.22
N ILE A 80 -2.85 -1.26 -10.19
CA ILE A 80 -3.37 -1.23 -8.82
C ILE A 80 -2.55 -0.20 -8.02
N GLY A 81 -3.23 0.70 -7.32
CA GLY A 81 -2.55 1.69 -6.49
C GLY A 81 -3.47 2.71 -5.87
N THR A 82 -2.87 3.71 -5.24
CA THR A 82 -3.60 4.90 -4.83
C THR A 82 -3.79 5.85 -6.00
N ILE A 83 -4.69 6.83 -5.85
CA ILE A 83 -4.84 7.90 -6.83
C ILE A 83 -3.51 8.62 -7.10
N HIS A 84 -2.70 8.83 -6.05
CA HIS A 84 -1.36 9.41 -6.17
C HIS A 84 -0.44 8.56 -7.05
N SER A 85 -0.36 7.25 -6.81
CA SER A 85 0.46 6.36 -7.63
C SER A 85 -0.02 6.31 -9.07
N PHE A 86 -1.34 6.31 -9.30
CA PHE A 86 -1.93 6.31 -10.63
C PHE A 86 -1.59 7.58 -11.40
N LEU A 87 -1.84 8.76 -10.80
CA LEU A 87 -1.54 10.06 -11.42
C LEU A 87 -0.04 10.20 -11.67
N TYR A 88 0.79 9.80 -10.71
CA TYR A 88 2.23 9.87 -10.90
C TYR A 88 2.71 9.03 -12.10
N ARG A 89 2.28 7.77 -12.21
CA ARG A 89 2.70 6.85 -13.29
C ARG A 89 2.16 7.25 -14.67
N ASN A 90 0.90 7.67 -14.73
CA ASN A 90 0.17 7.80 -16.00
C ASN A 90 -0.01 9.26 -16.45
N VAL A 91 0.16 10.24 -15.57
CA VAL A 91 -0.10 11.66 -15.86
C VAL A 91 1.11 12.55 -15.59
N ILE A 92 1.84 12.36 -14.49
CA ILE A 92 3.00 13.21 -14.18
C ILE A 92 4.23 12.70 -14.93
N LYS A 93 4.65 11.46 -14.63
CA LYS A 93 5.91 10.90 -15.13
C LYS A 93 6.05 10.92 -16.67
N PRO A 94 5.00 10.62 -17.46
CA PRO A 94 5.14 10.66 -18.92
C PRO A 94 5.29 12.09 -19.47
N PHE A 95 4.85 13.11 -18.74
CA PHE A 95 4.77 14.50 -19.22
C PHE A 95 5.69 15.46 -18.44
N VAL A 96 6.44 14.97 -17.46
CA VAL A 96 7.29 15.81 -16.60
C VAL A 96 8.40 16.53 -17.37
N TYR A 97 8.82 15.98 -18.51
CA TYR A 97 9.78 16.62 -19.40
C TYR A 97 9.25 17.93 -20.02
N LEU A 98 7.93 18.11 -20.10
CA LEU A 98 7.31 19.34 -20.62
C LEU A 98 7.43 20.52 -19.65
N ILE A 99 7.74 20.25 -18.39
CA ILE A 99 7.81 21.25 -17.32
C ILE A 99 9.19 21.26 -16.65
N GLU A 100 10.20 20.65 -17.28
CA GLU A 100 11.56 20.55 -16.73
C GLU A 100 12.21 21.92 -16.44
N GLU A 101 11.86 22.92 -17.24
CA GLU A 101 12.44 24.26 -17.22
C GLU A 101 11.34 25.32 -17.03
N ASP A 102 11.67 26.40 -16.31
CA ASP A 102 10.83 27.59 -16.28
C ASP A 102 11.04 28.48 -17.52
N SER A 103 10.33 29.62 -17.58
CA SER A 103 10.45 30.60 -18.65
C SER A 103 11.88 31.14 -18.83
N ASP A 104 12.70 31.08 -17.78
CA ASP A 104 14.08 31.58 -17.73
C ASP A 104 15.10 30.45 -17.93
N LYS A 105 14.66 29.24 -18.32
CA LYS A 105 15.45 28.02 -18.52
C LYS A 105 16.14 27.49 -17.26
N ASN A 106 15.64 27.83 -16.07
CA ASN A 106 16.09 27.21 -14.84
C ASN A 106 15.44 25.84 -14.70
N LYS A 107 16.25 24.83 -14.39
CA LYS A 107 15.78 23.47 -14.16
C LYS A 107 14.94 23.40 -12.88
N LEU A 108 13.65 23.12 -12.99
CA LEU A 108 12.69 23.10 -11.88
C LEU A 108 12.77 21.80 -11.05
N PHE A 109 13.10 20.68 -11.70
CA PHE A 109 13.26 19.38 -11.04
C PHE A 109 14.23 18.47 -11.78
N ASN A 110 14.92 17.63 -11.02
CA ASN A 110 15.79 16.60 -11.60
C ASN A 110 14.98 15.37 -11.99
N ILE A 111 14.70 15.22 -13.30
CA ILE A 111 13.90 14.11 -13.83
C ILE A 111 14.50 12.74 -13.48
N HIS A 112 15.83 12.64 -13.40
CA HIS A 112 16.51 11.39 -13.08
C HIS A 112 16.36 10.98 -11.61
N GLU A 113 16.12 11.95 -10.72
CA GLU A 113 15.91 11.72 -9.28
C GLU A 113 14.44 11.62 -8.89
N LEU A 114 13.51 11.80 -9.85
CA LEU A 114 12.09 11.53 -9.65
C LEU A 114 11.86 10.03 -9.44
N THR A 115 12.12 9.59 -8.22
CA THR A 115 11.78 8.26 -7.74
C THR A 115 10.36 8.30 -7.21
N GLY A 116 9.52 7.36 -7.66
CA GLY A 116 8.11 7.35 -7.30
C GLY A 116 7.93 7.36 -5.78
N HIS A 117 7.07 8.26 -5.29
CA HIS A 117 6.83 8.40 -3.85
C HIS A 117 6.38 7.08 -3.22
N VAL A 118 7.23 6.52 -2.35
CA VAL A 118 6.82 5.53 -1.36
C VAL A 118 6.29 6.31 -0.17
N GLU A 119 4.98 6.52 -0.09
CA GLU A 119 4.37 7.07 1.12
C GLU A 119 4.70 6.10 2.28
N HIS A 120 5.63 6.49 3.16
CA HIS A 120 6.07 5.68 4.29
C HIS A 120 5.03 5.75 5.40
N ARG A 121 3.89 5.10 5.18
CA ARG A 121 2.91 4.82 6.22
C ARG A 121 3.10 3.39 6.71
N PRO A 122 3.63 3.18 7.93
CA PRO A 122 3.75 1.85 8.48
C PRO A 122 2.35 1.28 8.70
N SER A 123 2.01 0.22 7.97
CA SER A 123 0.72 -0.46 8.11
C SER A 123 0.76 -1.47 9.24
N TYR A 124 -0.39 -1.70 9.87
CA TYR A 124 -0.54 -2.73 10.89
C TYR A 124 -0.02 -4.08 10.41
N ASP A 125 -0.43 -4.53 9.21
CA ASP A 125 0.01 -5.80 8.63
C ASP A 125 1.53 -5.88 8.42
N ARG A 126 2.17 -4.78 8.02
CA ARG A 126 3.63 -4.74 7.82
C ARG A 126 4.37 -4.77 9.16
N ILE A 127 3.89 -4.01 10.15
CA ILE A 127 4.42 -4.05 11.51
C ILE A 127 4.24 -5.45 12.11
N SER A 128 3.06 -6.04 11.94
CA SER A 128 2.76 -7.38 12.45
C SER A 128 3.61 -8.45 11.77
N SER A 129 3.74 -8.43 10.44
CA SER A 129 4.59 -9.37 9.70
C SER A 129 6.06 -9.25 10.12
N TRP A 130 6.53 -8.01 10.31
CA TRP A 130 7.88 -7.74 10.80
C TRP A 130 8.08 -8.26 12.24
N ILE A 131 7.15 -7.99 13.17
CA ILE A 131 7.20 -8.51 14.54
C ILE A 131 7.26 -10.05 14.55
N HIS A 132 6.47 -10.71 13.71
CA HIS A 132 6.52 -12.17 13.56
C HIS A 132 7.87 -12.66 13.02
N SER A 133 8.51 -11.90 12.11
CA SER A 133 9.82 -12.25 11.56
C SER A 133 10.98 -12.10 12.55
N ILE A 134 10.86 -11.18 13.52
CA ILE A 134 11.90 -10.94 14.53
C ILE A 134 11.72 -11.82 15.79
N GLY A 135 10.53 -12.39 16.00
CA GLY A 135 10.26 -13.42 17.02
C GLY A 135 9.12 -13.09 17.98
N SER A 136 8.43 -14.12 18.45
CA SER A 136 7.23 -14.03 19.32
C SER A 136 7.46 -13.30 20.65
N ARG A 137 8.72 -13.21 21.11
CA ARG A 137 9.14 -12.43 22.29
C ARG A 137 8.87 -10.92 22.16
N TYR A 138 8.64 -10.43 20.94
CA TYR A 138 8.35 -9.01 20.66
C TYR A 138 6.86 -8.75 20.42
N SER A 139 6.00 -9.75 20.69
CA SER A 139 4.55 -9.61 20.61
C SER A 139 3.98 -8.58 21.58
N TYR A 140 4.70 -8.15 22.63
CA TYR A 140 4.24 -7.04 23.48
C TYR A 140 4.17 -5.69 22.74
N LEU A 141 4.83 -5.55 21.59
CA LEU A 141 4.72 -4.38 20.70
C LEU A 141 3.42 -4.40 19.84
N TYR A 142 2.64 -5.48 19.91
CA TYR A 142 1.46 -5.77 19.10
C TYR A 142 0.15 -5.22 19.69
N ASP A 143 0.01 -5.12 21.01
CA ASP A 143 -1.30 -4.86 21.61
C ASP A 143 -1.66 -3.37 21.56
N GLN A 144 -2.18 -2.94 20.41
CA GLN A 144 -2.63 -1.58 20.14
C GLN A 144 -4.03 -1.28 20.71
N LYS A 145 -4.69 -2.22 21.39
CA LYS A 145 -6.09 -2.07 21.86
C LYS A 145 -6.27 -2.05 23.37
N LYS A 146 -5.25 -2.43 24.16
CA LYS A 146 -5.27 -2.25 25.61
C LYS A 146 -4.44 -1.03 26.00
N SER A 147 -5.13 0.03 26.41
CA SER A 147 -4.52 1.05 27.27
C SER A 147 -4.15 0.40 28.60
N ASP A 148 -2.96 0.69 29.12
CA ASP A 148 -2.65 0.38 30.51
C ASP A 148 -3.54 1.20 31.46
N GLU A 149 -3.44 0.93 32.76
CA GLU A 149 -4.13 1.67 33.83
C GLU A 149 -3.91 3.19 33.79
N ASN A 150 -2.89 3.66 33.07
CA ASN A 150 -2.55 5.07 32.89
C ASN A 150 -2.98 5.63 31.52
N GLY A 151 -3.75 4.88 30.73
CA GLY A 151 -4.25 5.32 29.42
C GLY A 151 -3.20 5.28 28.29
N GLN A 152 -2.00 4.79 28.54
CA GLN A 152 -0.94 4.71 27.52
C GLN A 152 -1.12 3.46 26.68
N THR A 153 -1.00 3.62 25.36
CA THR A 153 -1.08 2.50 24.42
C THR A 153 0.32 1.97 24.12
N ASN A 154 0.42 0.69 23.74
CA ASN A 154 1.69 0.17 23.21
C ASN A 154 2.13 0.86 21.91
N LEU A 155 1.25 1.66 21.29
CA LEU A 155 1.56 2.46 20.11
C LEU A 155 2.56 3.58 20.42
N ASP A 156 2.49 4.17 21.60
CA ASP A 156 3.42 5.21 22.04
C ASP A 156 4.80 4.63 22.38
N LYS A 157 4.81 3.42 22.96
CA LYS A 157 6.04 2.63 23.18
C LYS A 157 6.69 2.24 21.85
N THR A 158 5.93 1.68 20.91
CA THR A 158 6.44 1.32 19.58
C THR A 158 6.94 2.55 18.80
N ARG A 159 6.24 3.70 18.86
CA ARG A 159 6.72 4.95 18.27
C ARG A 159 8.02 5.43 18.90
N THR A 160 8.14 5.34 20.22
CA THR A 160 9.36 5.74 20.95
C THR A 160 10.54 4.85 20.58
N ILE A 161 10.32 3.54 20.42
CA ILE A 161 11.36 2.61 19.94
C ILE A 161 11.80 2.95 18.52
N LEU A 162 10.84 3.12 17.59
CA LEU A 162 11.14 3.46 16.20
C LEU A 162 11.84 4.81 16.04
N LYS A 163 11.54 5.80 16.90
CA LYS A 163 12.22 7.10 16.90
C LYS A 163 13.70 7.01 17.30
N ASN A 164 14.06 6.03 18.12
CA ASN A 164 15.42 5.82 18.61
C ASN A 164 16.15 4.71 17.84
N PHE A 165 15.57 4.26 16.71
CA PHE A 165 16.14 3.22 15.88
C PHE A 165 17.08 3.84 14.83
N GLU A 166 18.32 3.40 14.86
CA GLU A 166 19.40 3.87 13.99
C GLU A 166 19.98 2.69 13.22
N TRP A 167 20.32 2.91 11.96
CA TRP A 167 21.04 1.94 11.15
C TRP A 167 22.52 2.22 11.23
N GLN A 168 23.30 1.21 11.62
CA GLN A 168 24.76 1.26 11.63
C GLN A 168 25.29 0.31 10.55
N PHE A 169 26.19 0.80 9.70
CA PHE A 169 26.86 -0.02 8.71
C PHE A 169 28.12 -0.62 9.33
N SER A 170 28.16 -1.94 9.47
CA SER A 170 29.29 -2.67 10.05
C SER A 170 29.60 -3.90 9.20
N GLY A 171 30.85 -4.02 8.74
CA GLY A 171 31.33 -5.22 8.04
C GLY A 171 30.51 -5.61 6.80
N ASN A 172 30.20 -4.65 5.92
CA ASN A 172 29.38 -4.83 4.71
C ASN A 172 27.90 -5.19 4.98
N LYS A 173 27.46 -5.10 6.24
CA LYS A 173 26.09 -5.43 6.66
C LYS A 173 25.41 -4.23 7.30
N LEU A 174 24.11 -4.08 7.05
CA LEU A 174 23.26 -3.05 7.67
C LEU A 174 22.68 -3.63 8.96
N GLU A 175 23.13 -3.11 10.10
CA GLU A 175 22.69 -3.56 11.42
C GLU A 175 21.82 -2.48 12.08
N GLY A 176 20.61 -2.84 12.48
CA GLY A 176 19.73 -1.95 13.23
C GLY A 176 20.10 -1.92 14.71
N LYS A 177 20.32 -0.73 15.27
CA LYS A 177 20.67 -0.52 16.68
C LYS A 177 19.75 0.53 17.31
N LEU A 178 19.42 0.36 18.58
CA LEU A 178 18.69 1.37 19.36
C LEU A 178 19.67 2.28 20.09
N SER A 179 19.49 3.59 19.99
CA SER A 179 20.42 4.59 20.55
C SER A 179 20.40 4.66 22.10
N LYS A 180 19.41 4.04 22.76
CA LYS A 180 19.30 4.02 24.24
C LYS A 180 19.19 2.60 24.81
N VAL A 181 19.86 2.41 25.96
CA VAL A 181 20.09 1.14 26.69
C VAL A 181 18.83 0.48 27.25
N TYR A 182 17.69 1.19 27.32
CA TYR A 182 16.43 0.66 27.88
C TYR A 182 15.80 -0.53 27.10
N PHE A 183 16.40 -0.91 25.97
CA PHE A 183 15.90 -1.94 25.06
C PHE A 183 17.01 -2.88 24.57
N SER A 184 18.04 -3.14 25.40
CA SER A 184 19.22 -3.96 25.06
C SER A 184 18.92 -5.37 24.55
N ASP A 185 17.72 -5.89 24.82
CA ASP A 185 17.31 -7.25 24.47
C ASP A 185 16.63 -7.36 23.09
N LEU A 186 16.43 -6.24 22.38
CA LEU A 186 15.88 -6.21 21.03
C LEU A 186 16.97 -6.51 20.00
N ARG A 187 17.03 -7.76 19.57
CA ARG A 187 17.86 -8.19 18.43
C ARG A 187 17.08 -8.04 17.14
N PHE A 188 17.59 -7.21 16.24
CA PHE A 188 17.04 -7.02 14.90
C PHE A 188 17.66 -8.03 13.92
N PRO A 189 16.89 -8.55 12.95
CA PRO A 189 17.43 -9.38 11.90
C PRO A 189 18.38 -8.53 11.06
N SER A 190 19.60 -9.03 10.86
CA SER A 190 20.58 -8.37 10.02
C SER A 190 20.30 -8.72 8.55
N MET A 191 20.11 -7.71 7.70
CA MET A 191 20.02 -7.86 6.24
C MET A 191 21.43 -7.98 5.64
#